data_AF-A0A1J1LS97-F1
#
_entry.id   AF-A0A1J1LS97-F1
#
_cell.length_a   1.000
_cell.length_b   1.000
_cell.length_c   1.000
_cell.angle_alpha   90.00
_cell.angle_beta   90.00
_cell.angle_gamma   90.00
#
_symmetry.space_group_name_H-M   'P 1'
#
loop_
_entity.id
_entity.type
_entity.pdbx_description
1 polymer ?
#
loop_
_entity_poly.entity_id
_entity_poly.type
_entity_poly.pdbx_seq_one_letter_code
_entity_poly.pdbx_strand_id
1 'polypeptide(L)'
;MIRQVDLNEVRNRVMNSRQQGIDLPSSPNRAVYVDNDGNILTNPQLGQERKLSQVPQKPFAATLMQDRQVVAQKLPPTAQEMTVNGVTGWVYDITSEVGDAYTMFIFNDGSLYQVMVLFPEVAGHYSPADGHLFPNGCICLNEEHGYPTLEQAYAKSVLWATGFSIYTRTGDFPL
;
A
#
# COMPACT_ATOMS: atom_id res chain seq x y z
N MET A 1 -18.13 -33.43 -16.49
CA MET A 1 -17.39 -33.72 -15.24
C MET A 1 -16.55 -32.47 -14.95
N ILE A 2 -16.95 -31.66 -13.98
CA ILE A 2 -16.20 -30.44 -13.63
C ILE A 2 -14.92 -30.90 -12.94
N ARG A 3 -13.77 -30.64 -13.55
CA ARG A 3 -12.47 -30.96 -12.94
C ARG A 3 -12.32 -30.00 -11.76
N GLN A 4 -12.51 -30.51 -10.55
CA GLN A 4 -12.38 -29.69 -9.34
C GLN A 4 -10.94 -29.21 -9.24
N VAL A 5 -10.75 -27.89 -9.11
CA VAL A 5 -9.44 -27.26 -8.99
C VAL A 5 -8.77 -27.74 -7.71
N ASP A 6 -7.53 -28.21 -7.80
CA ASP A 6 -6.73 -28.52 -6.62
C ASP A 6 -6.22 -27.22 -5.99
N LEU A 7 -6.85 -26.83 -4.88
CA LEU A 7 -6.48 -25.62 -4.14
C LEU A 7 -5.09 -25.71 -3.50
N ASN A 8 -4.58 -26.92 -3.23
CA ASN A 8 -3.20 -27.09 -2.77
C ASN A 8 -2.21 -26.82 -3.89
N GLU A 9 -2.52 -27.24 -5.12
CA GLU A 9 -1.72 -26.91 -6.30
C GLU A 9 -1.68 -25.40 -6.55
N VAL A 10 -2.85 -24.73 -6.50
CA VAL A 10 -2.95 -23.26 -6.62
C VAL A 10 -2.12 -22.58 -5.54
N ARG A 11 -2.24 -23.01 -4.28
CA ARG A 11 -1.45 -22.49 -3.16
C ARG A 11 0.05 -22.63 -3.42
N ASN A 12 0.50 -23.81 -3.83
CA ASN A 12 1.93 -24.09 -4.06
C ASN A 12 2.51 -23.22 -5.18
N ARG A 13 1.75 -23.03 -6.27
CA ARG A 13 2.12 -22.15 -7.38
C ARG A 13 2.32 -20.70 -6.92
N VAL A 14 1.32 -20.18 -6.20
CA VAL A 14 1.36 -18.82 -5.66
C VAL A 14 2.52 -18.66 -4.67
N MET A 15 2.74 -19.62 -3.76
CA MET A 15 3.83 -19.54 -2.77
C MET A 15 5.22 -19.60 -3.42
N ASN A 16 5.40 -20.41 -4.46
CA ASN A 16 6.68 -20.50 -5.18
C ASN A 16 7.01 -19.20 -5.93
N SER A 17 6.03 -18.60 -6.61
CA SER A 17 6.25 -17.31 -7.28
C SER A 17 6.50 -16.18 -6.27
N ARG A 18 5.84 -16.22 -5.10
CA ARG A 18 6.08 -15.29 -3.99
C ARG A 18 7.51 -15.37 -3.46
N GLN A 19 8.04 -16.56 -3.21
CA GLN A 19 9.43 -16.73 -2.74
C GLN A 19 10.46 -16.14 -3.72
N GLN A 20 10.08 -16.00 -4.99
CA GLN A 20 10.94 -15.46 -6.05
C GLN A 20 10.62 -14.01 -6.42
N GLY A 21 9.64 -13.37 -5.75
CA GLY A 21 9.21 -12.00 -6.04
C GLY A 21 8.55 -11.83 -7.42
N ILE A 22 8.05 -12.92 -8.02
CA ILE A 22 7.48 -12.91 -9.38
C ILE A 22 5.97 -12.66 -9.30
N ASP A 23 5.52 -11.62 -10.00
CA ASP A 23 4.12 -11.20 -10.03
C ASP A 23 3.30 -11.99 -11.05
N LEU A 24 3.73 -11.94 -12.32
CA LEU A 24 3.12 -12.65 -13.44
C LEU A 24 4.11 -13.69 -13.97
N PRO A 25 4.17 -14.89 -13.37
CA PRO A 25 5.09 -15.92 -13.83
C PRO A 25 4.74 -16.37 -15.25
N SER A 26 5.73 -16.34 -16.14
CA SER A 26 5.57 -16.80 -17.53
C SER A 26 5.57 -18.33 -17.68
N SER A 27 6.02 -19.05 -16.64
CA SER A 27 6.06 -20.51 -16.68
C SER A 27 4.66 -21.12 -16.46
N PRO A 28 4.20 -22.03 -17.33
CA PRO A 28 2.88 -22.66 -17.23
C PRO A 28 2.65 -23.36 -15.88
N ASN A 29 3.71 -23.94 -15.29
CA ASN A 29 3.66 -24.66 -14.02
C ASN A 29 3.58 -23.74 -12.79
N ARG A 30 3.63 -22.42 -12.99
CA ARG A 30 3.57 -21.41 -11.92
C ARG A 30 2.38 -20.47 -12.11
N ALA A 31 2.02 -20.16 -13.35
CA ALA A 31 0.88 -19.31 -13.64
C ALA A 31 -0.44 -19.89 -13.11
N VAL A 32 -1.33 -18.99 -12.72
CA VAL A 32 -2.72 -19.28 -12.37
C VAL A 32 -3.56 -18.32 -13.20
N TYR A 33 -4.60 -18.84 -13.83
CA TYR A 33 -5.49 -18.07 -14.68
C TYR A 33 -6.92 -18.17 -14.17
N VAL A 34 -7.75 -17.22 -14.56
CA VAL A 34 -9.20 -17.28 -14.44
C VAL A 34 -9.83 -17.08 -15.81
N ASP A 35 -10.92 -17.81 -16.10
CA ASP A 35 -11.73 -17.56 -17.28
C ASP A 35 -12.88 -16.57 -16.98
N ASN A 36 -13.63 -16.19 -18.02
CA ASN A 36 -14.73 -15.23 -17.92
C ASN A 36 -15.90 -15.72 -17.04
N ASP A 37 -15.94 -17.02 -16.71
CA ASP A 37 -16.97 -17.61 -15.85
C ASP A 37 -16.49 -17.70 -14.39
N GLY A 38 -15.29 -17.19 -14.08
CA GLY A 38 -14.71 -17.18 -12.74
C GLY A 38 -14.04 -18.49 -12.32
N ASN A 39 -13.79 -19.41 -13.25
CA ASN A 39 -13.12 -20.68 -12.94
C ASN A 39 -11.61 -20.52 -12.89
N ILE A 40 -10.97 -21.07 -11.86
CA ILE A 40 -9.52 -21.08 -11.72
C ILE A 40 -8.91 -22.18 -12.60
N LEU A 41 -7.85 -21.85 -13.33
CA LEU A 41 -7.15 -22.72 -14.27
C LEU A 41 -5.64 -22.69 -14.01
N THR A 42 -5.05 -23.85 -13.71
CA THR A 42 -3.61 -23.99 -13.46
C THR A 42 -2.83 -24.39 -14.71
N ASN A 43 -3.44 -25.11 -15.66
CA ASN A 43 -2.81 -25.50 -16.92
C ASN A 43 -3.82 -25.42 -18.08
N PRO A 44 -4.21 -24.21 -18.51
CA PRO A 44 -5.13 -24.08 -19.64
C PRO A 44 -4.48 -24.63 -20.92
N GLN A 45 -5.22 -25.42 -21.69
CA GLN A 45 -4.76 -25.83 -23.02
C GLN A 45 -4.83 -24.62 -23.96
N LEU A 46 -3.66 -24.20 -24.48
CA LEU A 46 -3.55 -23.15 -25.49
C LEU A 46 -4.21 -23.67 -26.78
N GLY A 47 -5.24 -22.97 -27.27
CA GLY A 47 -5.92 -23.30 -28.53
C GLY A 47 -7.45 -23.34 -28.49
N GLN A 48 -8.08 -23.27 -27.31
CA GLN A 48 -9.50 -22.88 -27.23
C GLN A 48 -9.57 -21.36 -27.12
N GLU A 49 -10.56 -20.72 -27.77
CA GLU A 49 -10.88 -19.29 -27.66
C GLU A 49 -11.36 -18.88 -26.25
N ARG A 50 -10.67 -19.34 -25.21
CA ARG A 50 -10.92 -18.91 -23.83
C ARG A 50 -10.13 -17.63 -23.62
N LYS A 51 -10.83 -16.54 -23.34
CA LYS A 51 -10.20 -15.35 -22.77
C LYS A 51 -9.80 -15.70 -21.34
N LEU A 52 -8.52 -15.57 -21.04
CA LEU A 52 -7.94 -15.90 -19.75
C LEU A 52 -7.32 -14.64 -19.17
N SER A 53 -7.59 -14.39 -17.89
CA SER A 53 -6.90 -13.37 -17.10
C SER A 53 -5.90 -14.08 -16.19
N GLN A 54 -4.63 -13.70 -16.27
CA GLN A 54 -3.63 -14.22 -15.35
C GLN A 54 -3.81 -13.59 -13.96
N VAL A 55 -3.77 -14.41 -12.91
CA VAL A 55 -3.84 -13.96 -11.52
C VAL A 55 -2.47 -13.46 -11.08
N PRO A 56 -2.33 -12.17 -10.71
CA PRO A 56 -1.12 -11.65 -10.07
C PRO A 56 -0.83 -12.47 -8.80
N GLN A 57 0.42 -12.93 -8.66
CA GLN A 57 0.82 -13.83 -7.57
C GLN A 57 1.58 -13.11 -6.46
N LYS A 58 1.78 -11.80 -6.58
CA LYS A 58 2.17 -10.98 -5.45
C LYS A 58 1.17 -11.16 -4.29
N PRO A 59 1.67 -11.11 -3.06
CA PRO A 59 0.83 -11.32 -1.91
C PRO A 59 -0.09 -10.12 -1.71
N PHE A 60 -1.36 -10.40 -1.40
CA PHE A 60 -2.33 -9.39 -0.99
C PHE A 60 -1.93 -8.67 0.33
N ALA A 61 -0.95 -9.20 1.10
CA ALA A 61 -0.59 -8.67 2.42
C ALA A 61 0.75 -9.20 3.03
N ALA A 62 1.72 -9.71 2.25
CA ALA A 62 2.98 -10.23 2.86
C ALA A 62 3.87 -9.13 3.45
N THR A 63 3.50 -7.86 3.25
CA THR A 63 4.12 -6.70 3.87
C THR A 63 3.88 -6.68 5.38
N LEU A 64 2.73 -7.13 5.91
CA LEU A 64 2.36 -6.85 7.31
C LEU A 64 3.38 -7.33 8.35
N MET A 65 3.98 -8.52 8.19
CA MET A 65 4.99 -9.01 9.14
C MET A 65 6.34 -8.27 9.00
N GLN A 66 6.74 -7.94 7.76
CA GLN A 66 7.94 -7.13 7.51
C GLN A 66 7.73 -5.70 8.02
N ASP A 67 6.54 -5.15 7.79
CA ASP A 67 6.11 -3.84 8.26
C ASP A 67 6.12 -3.78 9.78
N ARG A 68 5.58 -4.77 10.49
CA ARG A 68 5.68 -4.84 11.96
C ARG A 68 7.12 -4.73 12.46
N GLN A 69 8.07 -5.39 11.77
CA GLN A 69 9.48 -5.28 12.11
C GLN A 69 10.03 -3.89 11.82
N VAL A 70 9.70 -3.30 10.67
CA VAL A 70 10.12 -1.92 10.32
C VAL A 70 9.54 -0.92 11.33
N VAL A 71 8.24 -1.02 11.63
CA VAL A 71 7.54 -0.16 12.59
C VAL A 71 8.21 -0.22 13.96
N ALA A 72 8.47 -1.43 14.47
CA ALA A 72 9.14 -1.62 15.75
C ALA A 72 10.57 -1.03 15.80
N GLN A 73 11.24 -0.88 14.65
CA GLN A 73 12.61 -0.39 14.56
C GLN A 73 12.74 1.09 14.18
N LYS A 74 11.77 1.63 13.43
CA LYS A 74 11.92 2.88 12.68
C LYS A 74 10.85 3.92 12.97
N LEU A 75 9.64 3.50 13.34
CA LEU A 75 8.54 4.43 13.61
C LEU A 75 8.55 4.87 15.09
N PRO A 76 7.81 5.94 15.43
CA PRO A 76 7.68 6.38 16.81
C PRO A 76 7.08 5.27 17.69
N PRO A 77 7.44 5.20 18.98
CA PRO A 77 6.85 4.23 19.90
C PRO A 77 5.33 4.30 20.05
N THR A 78 4.72 5.41 19.62
CA THR A 78 3.27 5.62 19.57
C THR A 78 2.59 4.86 18.43
N ALA A 79 3.35 4.30 17.49
CA ALA A 79 2.80 3.59 16.34
C ALA A 79 2.00 2.35 16.77
N GLN A 80 0.72 2.32 16.40
CA GLN A 80 -0.22 1.24 16.69
C GLN A 80 -0.81 0.70 15.41
N GLU A 81 -0.78 -0.63 15.24
CA GLU A 81 -1.46 -1.29 14.14
C GLU A 81 -2.97 -1.12 14.29
N MET A 82 -3.63 -0.66 13.23
CA MET A 82 -5.07 -0.41 13.21
C MET A 82 -5.66 -0.81 11.86
N THR A 83 -6.90 -1.31 11.88
CA THR A 83 -7.68 -1.55 10.68
C THR A 83 -8.77 -0.49 10.57
N VAL A 84 -8.71 0.33 9.52
CA VAL A 84 -9.69 1.38 9.22
C VAL A 84 -10.35 1.04 7.89
N ASN A 85 -11.68 0.91 7.88
CA ASN A 85 -12.47 0.57 6.67
C ASN A 85 -11.95 -0.66 5.91
N GLY A 86 -11.43 -1.66 6.62
CA GLY A 86 -10.89 -2.90 6.04
C GLY A 86 -9.44 -2.80 5.54
N VAL A 87 -8.81 -1.63 5.62
CA VAL A 87 -7.39 -1.44 5.33
C VAL A 87 -6.59 -1.48 6.63
N THR A 88 -5.59 -2.35 6.69
CA THR A 88 -4.69 -2.44 7.85
C THR A 88 -3.46 -1.57 7.62
N GLY A 89 -3.11 -0.78 8.62
CA GLY A 89 -1.95 0.11 8.62
C GLY A 89 -1.54 0.47 10.04
N TRP A 90 -0.81 1.57 10.21
CA TRP A 90 -0.34 2.04 11.51
C TRP A 90 -0.73 3.48 11.74
N VAL A 91 -1.35 3.75 12.89
CA VAL A 91 -1.59 5.10 13.40
C VAL A 91 -0.42 5.48 14.28
N TYR A 92 0.14 6.67 14.10
CA TYR A 92 1.27 7.16 14.87
C TYR A 92 1.19 8.67 15.08
N ASP A 93 1.80 9.11 16.18
CA ASP A 93 1.88 10.52 16.55
C ASP A 93 3.30 11.05 16.32
N ILE A 94 3.38 12.26 15.76
CA ILE A 94 4.63 13.02 15.65
C ILE A 94 4.40 14.46 16.10
N THR A 95 5.50 15.14 16.43
CA THR A 95 5.52 16.59 16.61
C THR A 95 6.46 17.16 15.57
N SER A 96 6.03 18.18 14.81
CA SER A 96 6.87 18.84 13.83
C SER A 96 7.98 19.65 14.51
N GLU A 97 9.01 20.04 13.77
CA GLU A 97 10.15 20.82 14.30
C GLU A 97 9.72 22.16 14.92
N VAL A 98 8.56 22.70 14.53
CA VAL A 98 8.00 23.96 15.07
C VAL A 98 6.93 23.73 16.14
N GLY A 99 6.77 22.51 16.63
CA GLY A 99 5.98 22.17 17.81
C GLY A 99 4.53 21.79 17.56
N ASP A 100 4.09 21.61 16.31
CA ASP A 100 2.72 21.17 16.04
C ASP A 100 2.58 19.66 16.14
N ALA A 101 1.50 19.19 16.77
CA ALA A 101 1.19 17.78 16.87
C ALA A 101 0.41 17.28 15.64
N TYR A 102 0.79 16.09 15.18
CA TYR A 102 0.10 15.37 14.12
C TYR A 102 -0.18 13.93 14.54
N THR A 103 -1.36 13.44 14.18
CA THR A 103 -1.68 12.01 14.18
C THR A 103 -1.88 11.58 12.74
N MET A 104 -1.18 10.54 12.32
CA MET A 104 -1.13 10.08 10.93
C MET A 104 -1.44 8.58 10.84
N PHE A 105 -1.97 8.17 9.70
CA PHE A 105 -2.20 6.77 9.35
C PHE A 105 -1.41 6.39 8.11
N ILE A 106 -0.43 5.50 8.26
CA ILE A 106 0.33 4.94 7.14
C ILE A 106 -0.21 3.56 6.77
N PHE A 107 -0.48 3.33 5.50
CA PHE A 107 -1.05 2.07 5.02
C PHE A 107 -0.56 1.75 3.61
N ASN A 108 -0.61 0.47 3.23
CA ASN A 108 -0.39 0.05 1.86
C ASN A 108 -1.74 -0.05 1.14
N ASP A 109 -1.89 0.60 -0.02
CA ASP A 109 -3.12 0.60 -0.80
C ASP A 109 -3.28 -0.62 -1.73
N GLY A 110 -2.37 -1.59 -1.61
CA GLY A 110 -2.22 -2.72 -2.53
C GLY A 110 -1.08 -2.55 -3.54
N SER A 111 -0.51 -1.34 -3.65
CA SER A 111 0.62 -1.02 -4.51
C SER A 111 1.70 -0.24 -3.77
N LEU A 112 1.37 0.94 -3.24
CA LEU A 112 2.29 1.87 -2.60
C LEU A 112 1.85 2.17 -1.16
N TYR A 113 2.81 2.62 -0.34
CA TYR A 113 2.52 3.15 0.98
C TYR A 113 2.06 4.60 0.88
N GLN A 114 0.87 4.82 1.42
CA GLN A 114 0.19 6.10 1.55
C GLN A 114 0.27 6.59 2.99
N VAL A 115 0.19 7.90 3.18
CA VAL A 115 0.00 8.49 4.51
C VAL A 115 -1.18 9.44 4.50
N MET A 116 -2.10 9.23 5.44
CA MET A 116 -3.26 10.09 5.68
C MET A 116 -3.08 10.86 6.98
N VAL A 117 -3.46 12.13 6.99
CA VAL A 117 -3.47 12.95 8.19
C VAL A 117 -4.82 12.77 8.89
N LEU A 118 -4.78 12.27 10.12
CA LEU A 118 -5.97 12.13 10.98
C LEU A 118 -6.17 13.36 11.88
N PHE A 119 -5.07 13.95 12.33
CA PHE A 119 -5.05 15.18 13.10
C PHE A 119 -3.82 16.03 12.68
N PRO A 120 -3.94 17.36 12.53
CA PRO A 120 -5.19 18.13 12.56
C PRO A 120 -6.14 17.76 11.41
N GLU A 121 -7.41 18.15 11.51
CA GLU A 121 -8.40 17.91 10.46
C GLU A 121 -8.08 18.79 9.24
N VAL A 122 -7.48 18.19 8.21
CA VAL A 122 -7.02 18.89 6.99
C VAL A 122 -7.71 18.38 5.71
N ALA A 123 -8.45 17.28 5.81
CA ALA A 123 -9.18 16.71 4.69
C ALA A 123 -10.19 17.74 4.13
N GLY A 124 -10.24 17.89 2.81
CA GLY A 124 -11.12 18.84 2.13
C GLY A 124 -10.75 20.33 2.27
N HIS A 125 -9.71 20.67 3.05
CA HIS A 125 -9.31 22.06 3.28
C HIS A 125 -8.18 22.54 2.37
N TYR A 126 -7.44 21.61 1.74
CA TYR A 126 -6.26 21.90 0.93
C TYR A 126 -6.26 21.08 -0.36
N SER A 127 -5.40 21.49 -1.30
CA SER A 127 -5.20 20.83 -2.59
C SER A 127 -3.78 20.24 -2.71
N PRO A 128 -3.53 19.35 -3.69
CA PRO A 128 -2.18 18.87 -3.98
C PRO A 128 -1.23 19.98 -4.44
N ALA A 129 -1.77 21.07 -5.01
CA ALA A 129 -1.01 22.21 -5.49
C ALA A 129 -0.55 23.14 -4.36
N ASP A 130 -1.33 23.24 -3.28
CA ASP A 130 -1.06 24.20 -2.21
C ASP A 130 -0.53 23.50 -0.96
N GLY A 131 -1.31 22.59 -0.37
CA GLY A 131 -0.98 21.91 0.89
C GLY A 131 -0.34 20.53 0.70
N HIS A 132 -0.14 20.10 -0.55
CA HIS A 132 0.25 18.74 -0.90
C HIS A 132 -0.65 17.69 -0.26
N LEU A 133 -1.96 17.95 -0.26
CA LEU A 133 -2.98 17.07 0.29
C LEU A 133 -4.05 16.77 -0.75
N PHE A 134 -4.42 15.50 -0.84
CA PHE A 134 -5.64 15.09 -1.54
C PHE A 134 -6.88 15.43 -0.71
N PRO A 135 -8.06 15.55 -1.35
CA PRO A 135 -9.30 15.88 -0.65
C PRO A 135 -9.66 14.95 0.50
N ASN A 136 -9.21 13.68 0.45
CA ASN A 136 -9.43 12.69 1.51
C ASN A 136 -8.42 12.78 2.67
N GLY A 137 -7.53 13.77 2.68
CA GLY A 137 -6.50 13.93 3.71
C GLY A 137 -5.23 13.10 3.50
N CYS A 138 -5.12 12.37 2.38
CA CYS A 138 -3.85 11.72 2.01
C CYS A 138 -2.81 12.76 1.58
N ILE A 139 -1.58 12.60 2.02
CA ILE A 139 -0.45 13.42 1.60
C ILE A 139 -0.08 13.06 0.16
N CYS A 140 0.13 14.06 -0.68
CA CYS A 140 0.73 13.92 -2.01
C CYS A 140 2.25 13.72 -1.84
N LEU A 141 2.65 12.49 -1.53
CA LEU A 141 4.04 12.17 -1.16
C LEU A 141 5.03 12.33 -2.33
N ASN A 142 4.58 12.05 -3.56
CA ASN A 142 5.30 12.20 -4.84
C ASN A 142 4.31 12.19 -6.02
N GLU A 143 4.83 12.24 -7.25
CA GLU A 143 4.03 12.21 -8.50
C GLU A 143 3.24 10.90 -8.70
N GLU A 144 3.74 9.78 -8.17
CA GLU A 144 3.08 8.47 -8.25
C GLU A 144 2.11 8.22 -7.08
N HIS A 145 1.96 9.21 -6.21
CA HIS A 145 1.12 9.18 -5.03
C HIS A 145 1.52 8.08 -4.04
N GLY A 146 2.76 8.02 -3.55
CA GLY A 146 3.16 7.10 -2.48
C GLY A 146 4.57 6.53 -2.66
N TYR A 147 5.04 5.73 -1.69
CA TYR A 147 6.37 5.09 -1.77
C TYR A 147 6.31 3.57 -1.77
N PRO A 148 7.30 2.88 -2.39
CA PRO A 148 7.37 1.42 -2.35
C PRO A 148 7.62 0.81 -0.97
N THR A 149 8.08 1.62 0.00
CA THR A 149 8.42 1.15 1.35
C THR A 149 7.77 2.01 2.43
N LEU A 150 7.41 1.36 3.55
CA LEU A 150 6.84 2.01 4.73
C LEU A 150 7.79 3.07 5.29
N GLU A 151 9.09 2.78 5.37
CA GLU A 151 10.10 3.71 5.90
C GLU A 151 10.19 5.01 5.09
N GLN A 152 10.16 4.93 3.76
CA GLN A 152 10.19 6.12 2.90
C GLN A 152 8.94 6.98 3.04
N ALA A 153 7.76 6.35 3.05
CA ALA A 153 6.49 7.05 3.25
C ALA A 153 6.43 7.74 4.62
N TYR A 154 6.90 7.08 5.68
CA TYR A 154 7.03 7.67 7.02
C TYR A 154 8.02 8.84 7.04
N ALA A 155 9.23 8.68 6.51
CA ALA A 155 10.22 9.76 6.50
C ALA A 155 9.71 11.00 5.75
N LYS A 156 9.03 10.79 4.62
CA LYS A 156 8.46 11.89 3.83
C LYS A 156 7.28 12.56 4.54
N SER A 157 6.43 11.83 5.27
CA SER A 157 5.32 12.44 6.01
C SER A 157 5.80 13.32 7.17
N VAL A 158 6.89 12.95 7.85
CA VAL A 158 7.52 13.79 8.88
C VAL A 158 8.07 15.09 8.28
N LEU A 159 8.73 15.00 7.12
CA LEU A 159 9.19 16.19 6.40
C LEU A 159 8.00 17.07 5.98
N TRP A 160 6.94 16.46 5.44
CA TRP A 160 5.72 17.17 5.06
C TRP A 160 5.10 17.87 6.26
N ALA A 161 4.99 17.23 7.43
CA ALA A 161 4.40 17.84 8.62
C ALA A 161 5.13 19.14 9.02
N THR A 162 6.46 19.12 8.99
CA THR A 162 7.26 20.33 9.27
C THR A 162 7.07 21.41 8.22
N GLY A 163 7.08 21.05 6.93
CA GLY A 163 6.83 22.00 5.84
C GLY A 163 5.42 22.60 5.92
N PHE A 164 4.42 21.77 6.18
CA PHE A 164 3.02 22.17 6.28
C PHE A 164 2.74 23.03 7.51
N SER A 165 3.37 22.74 8.64
CA SER A 165 3.38 23.62 9.81
C SER A 165 3.89 25.02 9.45
N ILE A 166 4.99 25.13 8.71
CA ILE A 166 5.52 26.43 8.28
C ILE A 166 4.54 27.11 7.32
N TYR A 167 4.07 26.38 6.30
CA TYR A 167 3.10 26.86 5.33
C TYR A 167 1.84 27.44 5.98
N THR A 168 1.25 26.77 6.98
CA THR A 168 0.04 27.27 7.66
C THR A 168 0.28 28.57 8.44
N ARG A 169 1.53 28.92 8.76
CA ARG A 169 1.92 30.18 9.40
C ARG A 169 2.28 31.27 8.41
N THR A 170 2.87 30.93 7.26
CA THR A 170 3.49 31.88 6.33
C THR A 170 2.76 32.03 5.00
N GLY A 171 2.00 31.01 4.60
CA GLY A 171 1.44 30.86 3.26
C GLY A 171 2.39 30.21 2.24
N ASP A 172 3.62 29.87 2.63
CA ASP A 172 4.66 29.36 1.73
C ASP A 172 5.34 28.11 2.31
N PHE A 173 5.55 27.08 1.48
CA PHE A 173 6.39 25.95 1.84
C PHE A 173 7.87 26.38 1.81
N PRO A 174 8.67 26.00 2.82
CA PRO A 174 10.10 26.27 2.82
C PRO A 174 10.78 25.52 1.65
N LEU A 175 11.55 26.25 0.85
CA LEU A 175 12.39 25.73 -0.25
C LEU A 175 13.60 24.95 0.27
#